data_AF-A0A7W0QT52-F1
#
_entry.id   AF-A0A7W0QT52-F1
#
_cell.length_a   1.000
_cell.length_b   1.000
_cell.length_c   1.000
_cell.angle_alpha   90.00
_cell.angle_beta   90.00
_cell.angle_gamma   90.00
#
_symmetry.space_group_name_H-M   'P 1'
#
loop_
_entity.id
_entity.type
_entity.pdbx_description
1 polymer ?
#
loop_
_entity_poly.entity_id
_entity_poly.type
_entity_poly.pdbx_seq_one_letter_code
_entity_poly.pdbx_strand_id
1 'polypeptide(L)'
;EGPNYEVSPLLQRIAYAWGLTFLVMVGLLIAAVISYLSRRAEFTDRARAAFSFGPGPGPNPQLRLPEHWIGRVASAMWQARLKNSLQLVFWVFAIFGLVLSLAAGAEFLASRNIADPFNLPGPLGSLSEDVSVGGAKVVIAIGTVVLIGLAVGLVFLGRGAIRQESLRRGVNVAWDVMAFWPRAVHPFVPPPYSQRAVADLHDRISWHLGTSTAPAGPAGTQVPDRPAKHVVVAAHSQGSLIALAALLWLPPEQRDRVGLVTFGSQLRVAFPRAFPAYVNFPVFEWLFLQLGGRWVNLYRDTDAIAGPVLSWGHSPDSIGAQAQSYRILQRDMRHNDEIHPRTGRRICGPEWRLLDPTPYDEQLQEGAVATVRGHSCYPDDPEWPAALQAVFPPAHAASGPTELG
;
A
#
# COMPACT_ATOMS: atom_id res chain seq x y z
N GLU A 1 26.07 -49.69 -16.51
CA GLU A 1 25.32 -48.57 -17.11
C GLU A 1 24.04 -48.42 -16.32
N GLY A 2 23.90 -47.31 -15.58
CA GLY A 2 22.68 -47.05 -14.82
C GLY A 2 21.52 -46.75 -15.79
N PRO A 3 20.27 -47.01 -15.41
CA PRO A 3 19.13 -46.66 -16.25
C PRO A 3 19.18 -45.16 -16.58
N ASN A 4 19.33 -44.84 -17.87
CA ASN A 4 19.13 -43.49 -18.38
C ASN A 4 17.65 -43.18 -18.23
N TYR A 5 17.29 -42.52 -17.13
CA TYR A 5 15.96 -41.95 -16.98
C TYR A 5 15.86 -40.76 -17.95
N GLU A 6 15.34 -41.01 -19.14
CA GLU A 6 15.03 -39.94 -20.09
C GLU A 6 13.93 -39.04 -19.50
N VAL A 7 14.31 -37.81 -19.16
CA VAL A 7 13.37 -36.81 -18.65
C VAL A 7 12.44 -36.43 -19.80
N SER A 8 11.13 -36.58 -19.58
CA SER A 8 10.10 -36.28 -20.59
C SER A 8 10.35 -34.91 -21.25
N PRO A 9 10.25 -34.81 -22.59
CA PRO A 9 10.39 -33.53 -23.32
C PRO A 9 9.47 -32.43 -22.79
N LEU A 10 8.29 -32.80 -22.26
CA LEU A 10 7.36 -31.87 -21.64
C LEU A 10 7.95 -31.21 -20.38
N LEU A 11 8.63 -31.98 -19.51
CA LEU A 11 9.26 -31.45 -18.31
C LEU A 11 10.42 -30.53 -18.66
N GLN A 12 11.19 -30.86 -19.70
CA GLN A 12 12.29 -30.01 -20.18
C GLN A 12 11.76 -28.67 -20.71
N ARG A 13 10.64 -28.66 -21.45
CA ARG A 13 9.98 -27.44 -21.94
C ARG A 13 9.42 -26.58 -20.82
N ILE A 14 8.77 -27.19 -19.82
CA ILE A 14 8.28 -26.47 -18.63
C ILE A 14 9.44 -25.85 -17.86
N ALA A 15 10.51 -26.62 -17.63
CA ALA A 15 11.71 -26.11 -16.98
C ALA A 15 12.33 -24.97 -17.79
N TYR A 16 12.49 -25.12 -19.10
CA TYR A 16 13.02 -24.07 -19.97
C TYR A 16 12.19 -22.77 -19.90
N ALA A 17 10.86 -22.84 -19.96
CA ALA A 17 9.96 -21.68 -19.84
C ALA A 17 10.09 -20.96 -18.48
N TRP A 18 10.22 -21.72 -17.39
CA TRP A 18 10.47 -21.15 -16.06
C TRP A 18 11.89 -20.58 -15.93
N GLY A 19 12.88 -21.16 -16.61
CA GLY A 19 14.23 -20.61 -16.73
C GLY A 19 14.23 -19.25 -17.43
N LEU A 20 13.53 -19.13 -18.55
CA LEU A 20 13.37 -17.85 -19.25
C LEU A 20 12.62 -16.81 -18.40
N THR A 21 11.54 -17.21 -17.74
CA THR A 21 10.79 -16.35 -16.80
C THR A 21 11.69 -15.82 -15.70
N PHE A 22 12.56 -16.67 -15.13
CA PHE A 22 13.53 -16.26 -14.13
C PHE A 22 14.53 -15.24 -14.68
N LEU A 23 15.04 -15.41 -15.92
CA LEU A 23 15.92 -14.42 -16.55
C LEU A 23 15.23 -13.06 -16.72
N VAL A 24 13.93 -13.04 -17.06
CA VAL A 24 13.15 -11.79 -17.11
C VAL A 24 13.07 -11.14 -15.72
N MET A 25 12.86 -11.92 -14.66
CA MET A 25 12.86 -11.41 -13.29
C MET A 25 14.23 -10.84 -12.88
N VAL A 26 15.32 -11.51 -13.26
CA VAL A 26 16.69 -10.99 -13.05
C VAL A 26 16.90 -9.69 -13.81
N GLY A 27 16.42 -9.58 -15.05
CA GLY A 27 16.46 -8.34 -15.83
C GLY A 27 15.71 -7.19 -15.14
N LEU A 28 14.52 -7.45 -14.60
CA LEU A 28 13.75 -6.47 -13.82
C LEU A 28 14.47 -6.06 -12.53
N LEU A 29 15.14 -7.01 -11.85
CA LEU A 29 15.95 -6.72 -10.66
C LEU A 29 17.16 -5.83 -11.03
N ILE A 30 17.87 -6.14 -12.10
CA ILE A 30 18.99 -5.34 -12.60
C ILE A 30 18.50 -3.92 -12.95
N ALA A 31 17.36 -3.79 -13.64
CA ALA A 31 16.77 -2.50 -13.95
C ALA A 31 16.41 -1.71 -12.68
N ALA A 32 15.90 -2.38 -11.63
CA ALA A 32 15.64 -1.76 -10.34
C ALA A 32 16.94 -1.29 -9.65
N VAL A 33 18.01 -2.08 -9.68
CA VAL A 33 19.33 -1.70 -9.14
C VAL A 33 19.92 -0.52 -9.90
N ILE A 34 19.86 -0.51 -11.23
CA ILE A 34 20.31 0.62 -12.05
C ILE A 34 19.50 1.89 -11.73
N SER A 35 18.18 1.76 -11.60
CA SER A 35 17.30 2.87 -11.18
C SER A 35 17.64 3.40 -9.80
N TYR A 36 17.95 2.53 -8.84
CA TYR A 36 18.43 2.94 -7.52
C TYR A 36 19.75 3.72 -7.60
N LEU A 37 20.76 3.15 -8.26
CA LEU A 37 22.08 3.75 -8.35
C LEU A 37 22.06 5.10 -9.08
N SER A 38 21.27 5.21 -10.16
CA SER A 38 21.11 6.44 -10.94
C SER A 38 20.36 7.55 -10.21
N ARG A 39 19.41 7.21 -9.33
CA ARG A 39 18.58 8.18 -8.59
C ARG A 39 18.98 8.39 -7.13
N ARG A 40 20.01 7.70 -6.65
CA ARG A 40 20.42 7.78 -5.23
C ARG A 40 20.73 9.21 -4.78
N ALA A 41 21.38 10.01 -5.63
CA ALA A 41 21.74 11.38 -5.32
C ALA A 41 20.48 12.25 -5.20
N GLU A 42 19.58 12.14 -6.17
CA GLU A 42 18.28 12.83 -6.17
C GLU A 42 17.47 12.51 -4.89
N PHE A 43 17.36 11.25 -4.49
CA PHE A 43 16.64 10.88 -3.26
C PHE A 43 17.36 11.33 -1.98
N THR A 44 18.70 11.40 -2.00
CA THR A 44 19.50 11.96 -0.90
C THR A 44 19.22 13.46 -0.75
N ASP A 45 19.17 14.20 -1.86
CA ASP A 45 18.87 15.63 -1.86
C ASP A 45 17.44 15.90 -1.41
N ARG A 46 16.48 15.08 -1.87
CA ARG A 46 15.07 15.14 -1.41
C ARG A 46 14.96 14.87 0.09
N ALA A 47 15.65 13.85 0.61
CA ALA A 47 15.65 13.55 2.04
C ALA A 47 16.30 14.69 2.84
N ARG A 48 17.44 15.23 2.38
CA ARG A 48 18.09 16.38 3.02
C ARG A 48 17.17 17.61 3.04
N ALA A 49 16.58 17.97 1.90
CA ALA A 49 15.63 19.06 1.80
C ALA A 49 14.43 18.82 2.72
N ALA A 50 13.97 17.57 2.82
CA ALA A 50 12.80 17.26 3.62
C ALA A 50 13.00 17.52 5.12
N PHE A 51 14.20 17.21 5.61
CA PHE A 51 14.58 17.38 7.01
C PHE A 51 15.23 18.73 7.30
N SER A 52 15.31 19.64 6.32
CA SER A 52 15.87 20.99 6.49
C SER A 52 14.74 22.00 6.68
N PHE A 53 14.43 22.34 7.94
CA PHE A 53 13.36 23.27 8.28
C PHE A 53 13.59 23.97 9.63
N GLY A 54 12.86 25.08 9.83
CA GLY A 54 13.01 25.94 11.00
C GLY A 54 14.29 26.80 10.97
N PRO A 55 14.49 27.65 11.98
CA PRO A 55 15.64 28.56 12.03
C PRO A 55 16.95 27.77 12.20
N GLY A 56 17.92 28.00 11.31
CA GLY A 56 19.27 27.44 11.40
C GLY A 56 20.34 28.50 11.64
N PRO A 57 21.64 28.12 11.65
CA PRO A 57 22.73 29.08 11.74
C PRO A 57 22.77 29.94 10.46
N GLY A 58 22.34 31.21 10.56
CA GLY A 58 22.30 32.14 9.43
C GLY A 58 21.00 32.09 8.62
N PRO A 59 21.01 32.38 7.30
CA PRO A 59 19.81 32.47 6.46
C PRO A 59 19.25 31.11 6.03
N ASN A 60 19.94 30.00 6.31
CA ASN A 60 19.59 28.68 5.81
C ASN A 60 18.78 27.86 6.84
N PRO A 61 17.83 27.01 6.40
CA PRO A 61 17.10 26.11 7.29
C PRO A 61 18.03 25.12 8.00
N GLN A 62 17.69 24.76 9.24
CA GLN A 62 18.46 23.78 10.01
C GLN A 62 18.14 22.35 9.56
N LEU A 63 19.16 21.53 9.33
CA LEU A 63 19.00 20.09 9.18
C LEU A 63 18.67 19.46 10.53
N ARG A 64 17.48 18.86 10.65
CA ARG A 64 16.93 18.31 11.91
C ARG A 64 17.22 16.82 12.12
N LEU A 65 17.95 16.19 11.19
CA LEU A 65 18.29 14.78 11.22
C LEU A 65 19.81 14.58 11.04
N PRO A 66 20.45 13.69 11.81
CA PRO A 66 21.86 13.38 11.62
C PRO A 66 22.16 12.91 10.19
N GLU A 67 23.31 13.32 9.64
CA GLU A 67 23.73 13.01 8.26
C GLU A 67 23.69 11.52 7.92
N HIS A 68 24.08 10.66 8.86
CA HIS A 68 24.12 9.21 8.64
C HIS A 68 22.73 8.58 8.40
N TRP A 69 21.64 9.24 8.81
CA TRP A 69 20.28 8.78 8.54
C TRP A 69 19.79 9.15 7.15
N ILE A 70 20.31 10.21 6.53
CA ILE A 70 19.80 10.73 5.25
C ILE A 70 19.86 9.66 4.16
N GLY A 71 20.96 8.90 4.07
CA GLY A 71 21.08 7.81 3.11
C GLY A 71 20.09 6.67 3.35
N ARG A 72 19.78 6.35 4.61
CA ARG A 72 18.78 5.33 4.97
C ARG A 72 17.37 5.77 4.60
N VAL A 73 17.03 7.01 4.92
CA VAL A 73 15.74 7.62 4.57
C VAL A 73 15.59 7.70 3.06
N ALA A 74 16.61 8.16 2.34
CA ALA A 74 16.62 8.23 0.88
C ALA A 74 16.38 6.85 0.25
N SER A 75 17.04 5.81 0.80
CA SER A 75 16.84 4.42 0.36
C SER A 75 15.41 3.94 0.62
N ALA A 76 14.87 4.21 1.81
CA ALA A 76 13.49 3.85 2.17
C ALA A 76 12.47 4.59 1.29
N MET A 77 12.67 5.89 1.02
CA MET A 77 11.85 6.67 0.09
C MET A 77 11.90 6.10 -1.32
N TRP A 78 13.08 5.69 -1.81
CA TRP A 78 13.21 5.07 -3.14
C TRP A 78 12.50 3.71 -3.19
N GLN A 79 12.73 2.84 -2.21
CA GLN A 79 12.07 1.54 -2.10
C GLN A 79 10.56 1.69 -2.06
N ALA A 80 10.05 2.69 -1.34
CA ALA A 80 8.64 3.01 -1.27
C ALA A 80 8.03 3.43 -2.61
N ARG A 81 8.83 3.87 -3.60
CA ARG A 81 8.35 4.16 -4.95
C ARG A 81 8.28 2.94 -5.86
N LEU A 82 8.87 1.80 -5.50
CA LEU A 82 8.78 0.56 -6.29
C LEU A 82 7.32 0.09 -6.47
N LYS A 83 6.44 0.40 -5.51
CA LYS A 83 5.00 0.14 -5.63
C LYS A 83 4.37 0.76 -6.89
N ASN A 84 4.90 1.89 -7.37
CA ASN A 84 4.41 2.55 -8.57
C ASN A 84 4.80 1.80 -9.85
N SER A 85 5.76 0.88 -9.78
CA SER A 85 6.24 0.06 -10.90
C SER A 85 5.62 -1.34 -10.93
N LEU A 86 4.84 -1.74 -9.92
CA LEU A 86 4.22 -3.07 -9.85
C LEU A 86 3.36 -3.40 -11.08
N GLN A 87 2.63 -2.42 -11.60
CA GLN A 87 1.82 -2.61 -12.81
C GLN A 87 2.68 -2.98 -14.03
N LEU A 88 3.85 -2.35 -14.18
CA LEU A 88 4.79 -2.69 -15.26
C LEU A 88 5.30 -4.12 -15.11
N VAL A 89 5.64 -4.53 -13.89
CA VAL A 89 6.08 -5.91 -13.61
C VAL A 89 5.00 -6.92 -13.99
N PHE A 90 3.73 -6.66 -13.61
CA PHE A 90 2.61 -7.52 -13.99
C PHE A 90 2.39 -7.55 -15.51
N TRP A 91 2.51 -6.42 -16.21
CA TRP A 91 2.40 -6.39 -17.67
C TRP A 91 3.53 -7.17 -18.35
N VAL A 92 4.77 -6.98 -17.91
CA VAL A 92 5.93 -7.71 -18.44
C VAL A 92 5.71 -9.21 -18.25
N PHE A 93 5.30 -9.64 -17.05
CA PHE A 93 5.02 -11.05 -16.77
C PHE A 93 3.85 -11.60 -17.61
N ALA A 94 2.73 -10.88 -17.69
CA ALA A 94 1.54 -11.31 -18.41
C ALA A 94 1.78 -11.39 -19.92
N ILE A 95 2.42 -10.38 -20.51
CA ILE A 95 2.76 -10.36 -21.94
C ILE A 95 3.76 -11.47 -22.25
N PHE A 96 4.80 -11.62 -21.44
CA PHE A 96 5.80 -12.66 -21.64
C PHE A 96 5.17 -14.07 -21.56
N GLY A 97 4.36 -14.33 -20.53
CA GLY A 97 3.62 -15.57 -20.37
C GLY A 97 2.63 -15.83 -21.49
N LEU A 98 1.92 -14.80 -21.98
CA LEU A 98 1.03 -14.91 -23.14
C LEU A 98 1.80 -15.28 -24.41
N VAL A 99 2.93 -14.64 -24.68
CA VAL A 99 3.78 -14.95 -25.85
C VAL A 99 4.27 -16.40 -25.79
N LEU A 100 4.79 -16.85 -24.65
CA LEU A 100 5.20 -18.25 -24.47
C LEU A 100 4.03 -19.23 -24.65
N SER A 101 2.85 -18.89 -24.12
CA SER A 101 1.66 -19.74 -24.23
C SER A 101 1.13 -19.82 -25.65
N LEU A 102 1.11 -18.71 -26.39
CA LEU A 102 0.72 -18.66 -27.80
C LEU A 102 1.71 -19.44 -28.68
N ALA A 103 3.01 -19.30 -28.43
CA ALA A 103 4.03 -20.06 -29.14
C ALA A 103 3.90 -21.56 -28.87
N ALA A 104 3.76 -21.97 -27.61
CA ALA A 104 3.52 -23.39 -27.26
C ALA A 104 2.21 -23.92 -27.87
N GLY A 105 1.14 -23.11 -27.87
CA GLY A 105 -0.15 -23.47 -28.46
C GLY A 105 -0.10 -23.61 -29.98
N ALA A 106 0.63 -22.72 -30.67
CA ALA A 106 0.84 -22.79 -32.11
C ALA A 106 1.65 -24.03 -32.51
N GLU A 107 2.69 -24.37 -31.76
CA GLU A 107 3.45 -25.62 -31.94
C GLU A 107 2.57 -26.84 -31.71
N PHE A 108 1.75 -26.84 -30.66
CA PHE A 108 0.80 -27.92 -30.39
C PHE A 108 -0.25 -28.09 -31.48
N LEU A 109 -0.73 -26.99 -32.07
CA LEU A 109 -1.64 -27.02 -33.22
C LEU A 109 -0.96 -27.61 -34.47
N ALA A 110 0.30 -27.24 -34.71
CA ALA A 110 1.08 -27.72 -35.84
C ALA A 110 1.45 -29.22 -35.72
N SER A 111 1.64 -29.71 -34.49
CA SER A 111 2.00 -31.11 -34.24
C SER A 111 0.82 -32.09 -34.17
N ARG A 112 -0.43 -31.62 -34.29
CA ARG A 112 -1.65 -32.47 -34.14
C ARG A 112 -1.73 -33.67 -35.08
N ASN A 113 -0.99 -33.64 -36.20
CA ASN A 113 -0.96 -34.70 -37.20
C ASN A 113 0.33 -35.54 -37.17
N ILE A 114 1.19 -35.34 -36.16
CA ILE A 114 2.44 -36.07 -35.98
C ILE A 114 2.17 -37.24 -35.02
N ALA A 115 2.67 -38.43 -35.37
CA ALA A 115 2.43 -39.67 -34.61
C ALA A 115 3.02 -39.67 -33.19
N ASP A 116 3.97 -38.77 -32.91
CA ASP A 116 4.56 -38.57 -31.59
C ASP A 116 3.99 -37.28 -30.95
N PRO A 117 3.08 -37.39 -29.97
CA PRO A 117 2.47 -36.24 -29.30
C PRO A 117 3.46 -35.42 -28.46
N PHE A 118 4.70 -35.89 -28.27
CA PHE A 118 5.75 -35.19 -27.53
C PHE A 118 6.79 -34.54 -28.43
N ASN A 119 6.76 -34.80 -29.74
CA ASN A 119 7.61 -34.15 -30.73
C ASN A 119 6.86 -32.96 -31.34
N LEU A 120 7.14 -31.78 -30.81
CA LEU A 120 6.52 -30.51 -31.21
C LEU A 120 7.58 -29.71 -32.00
N PRO A 121 7.60 -29.82 -33.35
CA PRO A 121 8.53 -29.07 -34.18
C PRO A 121 8.17 -27.59 -34.18
N GLY A 122 9.05 -26.75 -33.65
CA GLY A 122 8.90 -25.31 -33.61
C GLY A 122 10.02 -24.61 -32.83
N PRO A 123 10.07 -23.27 -32.83
CA PRO A 123 11.17 -22.50 -32.22
C PRO A 123 11.38 -22.76 -30.72
N LEU A 124 10.33 -22.96 -29.93
CA LEU A 124 10.46 -23.32 -28.51
C LEU A 124 10.89 -24.78 -28.34
N GLY A 125 10.39 -25.66 -29.20
CA GLY A 125 10.84 -27.04 -29.31
C GLY A 125 12.33 -27.13 -29.62
N SER A 126 12.80 -26.49 -30.68
CA SER A 126 14.22 -26.47 -31.05
C SER A 126 15.09 -25.80 -30.00
N LEU A 127 14.66 -24.67 -29.42
CA LEU A 127 15.42 -24.02 -28.34
C LEU A 127 15.56 -24.88 -27.07
N SER A 128 14.65 -25.83 -26.85
CA SER A 128 14.68 -26.73 -25.68
C SER A 128 15.31 -28.10 -25.97
N GLU A 129 15.15 -28.64 -27.19
CA GLU A 129 15.68 -29.94 -27.63
C GLU A 129 17.10 -29.87 -28.19
N ASP A 130 17.54 -28.70 -28.68
CA ASP A 130 18.90 -28.50 -29.20
C ASP A 130 19.90 -28.32 -28.04
N VAL A 131 19.97 -29.39 -27.24
CA VAL A 131 20.87 -29.67 -26.10
C VAL A 131 22.34 -29.64 -26.55
N SER A 132 22.63 -29.45 -27.84
CA SER A 132 23.97 -29.22 -28.39
C SER A 132 24.50 -27.80 -28.11
N VAL A 133 23.61 -26.80 -27.95
CA VAL A 133 23.98 -25.43 -27.56
C VAL A 133 23.96 -25.34 -26.04
N GLY A 134 25.13 -25.22 -25.41
CA GLY A 134 25.28 -25.24 -23.95
C GLY A 134 24.37 -24.28 -23.16
N GLY A 135 23.87 -23.22 -23.79
CA GLY A 135 22.91 -22.27 -23.20
C GLY A 135 21.55 -22.88 -22.84
N ALA A 136 20.98 -23.75 -23.67
CA ALA A 136 19.65 -24.34 -23.41
C ALA A 136 19.66 -25.22 -22.14
N LYS A 137 20.72 -26.02 -21.96
CA LYS A 137 20.90 -26.83 -20.73
C LYS A 137 20.98 -25.96 -19.48
N VAL A 138 21.66 -24.81 -19.55
CA VAL A 138 21.77 -23.88 -18.42
C VAL A 138 20.41 -23.28 -18.08
N VAL A 139 19.62 -22.87 -19.08
CA VAL A 139 18.27 -22.32 -18.85
C VAL A 139 17.34 -23.38 -18.27
N ILE A 140 17.37 -24.62 -18.78
CA ILE A 140 16.62 -25.76 -18.22
C ILE A 140 17.04 -25.98 -16.77
N ALA A 141 18.34 -26.05 -16.47
CA ALA A 141 18.84 -26.26 -15.12
C ALA A 141 18.40 -25.15 -14.16
N ILE A 142 18.47 -23.88 -14.57
CA ILE A 142 17.95 -22.74 -13.82
C ILE A 142 16.46 -22.94 -13.54
N GLY A 143 15.68 -23.26 -14.57
CA GLY A 143 14.24 -23.48 -14.44
C GLY A 143 13.89 -24.64 -13.53
N THR A 144 14.61 -25.76 -13.61
CA THR A 144 14.47 -26.90 -12.70
C THR A 144 14.74 -26.50 -11.26
N VAL A 145 15.83 -25.77 -11.00
CA VAL A 145 16.17 -25.27 -9.65
C VAL A 145 15.10 -24.29 -9.15
N VAL A 146 14.60 -23.41 -10.00
CA VAL A 146 13.51 -22.46 -9.67
C VAL A 146 12.23 -23.21 -9.32
N LEU A 147 11.84 -24.22 -10.09
CA LEU A 147 10.64 -25.02 -9.83
C LEU A 147 10.75 -25.83 -8.55
N ILE A 148 11.90 -26.47 -8.31
CA ILE A 148 12.17 -27.18 -7.05
C ILE A 148 12.15 -26.19 -5.88
N GLY A 149 12.82 -25.05 -6.01
CA GLY A 149 12.84 -23.99 -5.00
C GLY A 149 11.45 -23.44 -4.70
N LEU A 150 10.60 -23.26 -5.73
CA LEU A 150 9.21 -22.84 -5.57
C LEU A 150 8.39 -23.89 -4.83
N ALA A 151 8.50 -25.17 -5.20
CA ALA A 151 7.80 -26.25 -4.52
C ALA A 151 8.21 -26.38 -3.05
N VAL A 152 9.53 -26.36 -2.78
CA VAL A 152 10.09 -26.38 -1.43
C VAL A 152 9.66 -25.13 -0.65
N GLY A 153 9.71 -23.96 -1.27
CA GLY A 153 9.28 -22.69 -0.70
C GLY A 153 7.80 -22.69 -0.32
N LEU A 154 6.92 -23.23 -1.17
CA LEU A 154 5.49 -23.40 -0.87
C LEU A 154 5.26 -24.33 0.32
N VAL A 155 6.02 -25.42 0.43
CA VAL A 155 5.97 -26.33 1.59
C VAL A 155 6.41 -25.61 2.87
N PHE A 156 7.51 -24.85 2.82
CA PHE A 156 7.97 -24.07 3.96
C PHE A 156 7.01 -22.94 4.33
N LEU A 157 6.40 -22.29 3.34
CA LEU A 157 5.40 -21.24 3.56
C LEU A 157 4.14 -21.83 4.22
N GLY A 158 3.65 -22.97 3.73
CA GLY A 158 2.50 -23.67 4.33
C GLY A 158 2.79 -24.12 5.76
N ARG A 159 3.96 -24.70 6.01
CA ARG A 159 4.40 -25.08 7.36
C ARG A 159 4.62 -23.87 8.27
N GLY A 160 5.18 -22.79 7.72
CA GLY A 160 5.43 -21.53 8.41
C GLY A 160 4.13 -20.82 8.79
N ALA A 161 3.13 -20.80 7.91
CA ALA A 161 1.81 -20.25 8.21
C ALA A 161 1.11 -20.96 9.38
N ILE A 162 1.41 -22.26 9.60
CA ILE A 162 0.90 -23.04 10.73
C ILE A 162 1.70 -22.79 12.02
N ARG A 163 3.03 -22.57 11.93
CA ARG A 163 3.94 -22.59 13.09
C ARG A 163 4.51 -21.24 13.51
N GLN A 164 4.52 -20.24 12.64
CA GLN A 164 5.19 -18.96 12.86
C GLN A 164 4.22 -17.79 12.70
N GLU A 165 4.14 -16.94 13.72
CA GLU A 165 3.20 -15.82 13.77
C GLU A 165 3.49 -14.73 12.74
N SER A 166 4.76 -14.45 12.46
CA SER A 166 5.19 -13.43 11.49
C SER A 166 4.89 -13.81 10.03
N LEU A 167 5.17 -15.06 9.63
CA LEU A 167 4.83 -15.58 8.30
C LEU A 167 3.31 -15.70 8.11
N ARG A 168 2.59 -16.14 9.14
CA ARG A 168 1.12 -16.15 9.15
C ARG A 168 0.55 -14.76 8.92
N ARG A 169 1.13 -13.72 9.54
CA ARG A 169 0.69 -12.33 9.36
C ARG A 169 0.79 -11.87 7.90
N GLY A 170 1.87 -12.21 7.20
CA GLY A 170 2.03 -11.85 5.78
C GLY A 170 1.02 -12.54 4.85
N VAL A 171 0.81 -13.85 5.05
CA VAL A 171 -0.21 -14.62 4.30
C VAL A 171 -1.61 -14.11 4.61
N ASN A 172 -1.90 -13.79 5.87
CA ASN A 172 -3.18 -13.22 6.28
C ASN A 172 -3.45 -11.86 5.62
N VAL A 173 -2.44 -10.99 5.44
CA VAL A 173 -2.65 -9.71 4.73
C VAL A 173 -3.11 -9.93 3.29
N ALA A 174 -2.49 -10.85 2.55
CA ALA A 174 -2.92 -11.19 1.19
C ALA A 174 -4.33 -11.81 1.19
N TRP A 175 -4.59 -12.71 2.14
CA TRP A 175 -5.89 -13.33 2.34
C TRP A 175 -6.99 -12.31 2.67
N ASP A 176 -6.70 -11.34 3.55
CA ASP A 176 -7.62 -10.29 3.97
C ASP A 176 -8.00 -9.40 2.79
N VAL A 177 -7.06 -9.06 1.91
CA VAL A 177 -7.37 -8.28 0.70
C VAL A 177 -8.31 -9.06 -0.22
N MET A 178 -8.08 -10.37 -0.41
CA MET A 178 -8.96 -11.21 -1.24
C MET A 178 -10.34 -11.44 -0.60
N ALA A 179 -10.37 -11.74 0.70
CA ALA A 179 -11.56 -12.05 1.48
C ALA A 179 -12.37 -10.80 1.89
N PHE A 180 -11.96 -9.60 1.52
CA PHE A 180 -12.77 -8.40 1.73
C PHE A 180 -13.90 -8.30 0.70
N TRP A 181 -13.66 -8.73 -0.55
CA TRP A 181 -14.58 -8.47 -1.66
C TRP A 181 -15.71 -9.49 -1.74
N PRO A 182 -16.91 -9.09 -2.25
CA PRO A 182 -18.03 -10.00 -2.39
C PRO A 182 -17.64 -11.24 -3.20
N ARG A 183 -18.13 -12.42 -2.79
CA ARG A 183 -17.91 -13.72 -3.45
C ARG A 183 -18.58 -13.84 -4.83
N ALA A 184 -19.01 -12.73 -5.43
CA ALA A 184 -19.84 -12.70 -6.63
C ALA A 184 -19.18 -13.34 -7.86
N VAL A 185 -17.86 -13.49 -7.89
CA VAL A 185 -17.11 -13.86 -9.10
C VAL A 185 -16.45 -15.23 -9.08
N HIS A 186 -16.36 -15.95 -7.95
CA HIS A 186 -15.73 -17.27 -7.93
C HIS A 186 -16.06 -18.12 -6.68
N PRO A 187 -16.44 -19.41 -6.82
CA PRO A 187 -16.86 -20.25 -5.71
C PRO A 187 -15.74 -20.60 -4.72
N PHE A 188 -14.45 -20.48 -5.10
CA PHE A 188 -13.33 -20.76 -4.20
C PHE A 188 -12.87 -19.54 -3.39
N VAL A 189 -13.46 -18.36 -3.60
CA VAL A 189 -13.17 -17.19 -2.77
C VAL A 189 -13.81 -17.39 -1.38
N PRO A 190 -13.06 -17.18 -0.29
CA PRO A 190 -13.59 -17.33 1.06
C PRO A 190 -14.81 -16.43 1.33
N PRO A 191 -15.67 -16.77 2.31
CA PRO A 191 -16.74 -15.88 2.75
C PRO A 191 -16.18 -14.49 3.10
N PRO A 192 -16.81 -13.41 2.63
CA PRO A 192 -16.25 -12.09 2.83
C PRO A 192 -16.39 -11.64 4.28
N TYR A 193 -15.27 -11.36 4.95
CA TYR A 193 -15.33 -10.87 6.33
C TYR A 193 -15.88 -9.44 6.41
N SER A 194 -15.90 -8.71 5.27
CA SER A 194 -16.43 -7.35 5.16
C SER A 194 -17.90 -7.25 5.58
N GLN A 195 -18.72 -8.27 5.30
CA GLN A 195 -20.11 -8.34 5.74
C GLN A 195 -20.25 -8.20 7.26
N ARG A 196 -19.26 -8.70 8.00
CA ARG A 196 -19.19 -8.60 9.45
C ARG A 196 -18.47 -7.33 9.89
N ALA A 197 -17.25 -7.10 9.42
CA ALA A 197 -16.40 -6.00 9.89
C ALA A 197 -16.96 -4.61 9.58
N VAL A 198 -17.59 -4.42 8.41
CA VAL A 198 -18.22 -3.15 8.02
C VAL A 198 -19.46 -2.91 8.89
N ALA A 199 -20.30 -3.93 9.08
CA ALA A 199 -21.50 -3.83 9.91
C ALA A 199 -21.15 -3.59 11.39
N ASP A 200 -20.19 -4.34 11.94
CA ASP A 200 -19.73 -4.17 13.32
C ASP A 200 -19.18 -2.76 13.56
N LEU A 201 -18.42 -2.18 12.61
CA LEU A 201 -17.92 -0.81 12.74
C LEU A 201 -19.06 0.21 12.66
N HIS A 202 -19.97 0.06 11.70
CA HIS A 202 -21.18 0.89 11.58
C HIS A 202 -22.00 0.89 12.88
N ASP A 203 -22.26 -0.30 13.42
CA ASP A 203 -23.04 -0.48 14.64
C ASP A 203 -22.29 0.04 15.88
N ARG A 204 -20.97 -0.12 15.91
CA ARG A 204 -20.13 0.43 16.98
C ARG A 204 -20.16 1.96 17.01
N ILE A 205 -20.14 2.60 15.84
CA ILE A 205 -20.29 4.06 15.72
C ILE A 205 -21.68 4.47 16.23
N SER A 206 -22.74 3.83 15.74
CA SER A 206 -24.12 4.09 16.18
C SER A 206 -24.31 3.89 17.69
N TRP A 207 -23.68 2.86 18.25
CA TRP A 207 -23.70 2.58 19.70
C TRP A 207 -23.03 3.70 20.50
N HIS A 208 -21.83 4.12 20.10
CA HIS A 208 -21.14 5.24 20.77
C HIS A 208 -21.93 6.56 20.67
N LEU A 209 -22.64 6.78 19.57
CA LEU A 209 -23.46 7.98 19.37
C LEU A 209 -24.82 7.93 20.09
N GLY A 210 -25.21 6.77 20.66
CA GLY A 210 -26.51 6.56 21.31
C GLY A 210 -27.67 6.39 20.33
N THR A 211 -27.39 6.08 19.06
CA THR A 211 -28.38 6.00 17.98
C THR A 211 -28.60 4.56 17.49
N SER A 212 -27.99 3.58 18.17
CA SER A 212 -28.19 2.16 17.83
C SER A 212 -29.64 1.75 18.11
N THR A 213 -30.27 1.14 17.10
CA THR A 213 -31.62 0.56 17.19
C THR A 213 -31.61 -0.90 17.61
N ALA A 214 -30.42 -1.49 17.78
CA ALA A 214 -30.29 -2.88 18.21
C ALA A 214 -30.68 -3.02 19.71
N PRO A 215 -31.50 -4.03 20.08
CA PRO A 215 -31.92 -4.24 21.47
C PRO A 215 -30.76 -4.46 22.44
N ALA A 216 -29.62 -4.91 21.90
CA ALA A 216 -28.34 -4.98 22.57
C ALA A 216 -27.27 -4.50 21.59
N GLY A 217 -26.40 -3.60 22.05
CA GLY A 217 -25.24 -3.12 21.31
C GLY A 217 -24.23 -4.22 21.00
N PRO A 218 -23.08 -3.88 20.39
CA PRO A 218 -22.05 -4.84 20.02
C PRO A 218 -21.71 -5.77 21.20
N ALA A 219 -21.90 -7.08 21.04
CA ALA A 219 -21.68 -8.10 22.06
C ALA A 219 -22.65 -8.11 23.27
N GLY A 220 -23.91 -7.66 23.11
CA GLY A 220 -24.93 -7.80 24.15
C GLY A 220 -24.99 -6.63 25.13
N THR A 221 -24.21 -5.58 24.92
CA THR A 221 -24.11 -4.43 25.84
C THR A 221 -25.24 -3.44 25.64
N GLN A 222 -25.85 -2.93 26.71
CA GLN A 222 -26.81 -1.83 26.62
C GLN A 222 -26.18 -0.59 25.96
N VAL A 223 -27.01 0.28 25.38
CA VAL A 223 -26.59 1.61 24.87
C VAL A 223 -25.85 2.36 25.98
N PRO A 224 -24.75 3.09 25.71
CA PRO A 224 -23.98 3.72 26.77
C PRO A 224 -24.84 4.71 27.56
N ASP A 225 -24.72 4.71 28.89
CA ASP A 225 -25.41 5.66 29.79
C ASP A 225 -25.17 7.13 29.41
N ARG A 226 -24.03 7.41 28.78
CA ARG A 226 -23.65 8.72 28.27
C ARG A 226 -23.18 8.61 26.82
N PRO A 227 -24.04 8.88 25.83
CA PRO A 227 -23.65 8.85 24.42
C PRO A 227 -22.61 9.94 24.12
N ALA A 228 -21.64 9.59 23.27
CA ALA A 228 -20.61 10.52 22.84
C ALA A 228 -21.21 11.58 21.90
N LYS A 229 -20.88 12.86 22.11
CA LYS A 229 -21.30 13.93 21.19
C LYS A 229 -20.68 13.73 19.80
N HIS A 230 -19.42 13.29 19.76
CA HIS A 230 -18.65 13.05 18.55
C HIS A 230 -17.85 11.75 18.67
N VAL A 231 -17.65 11.08 17.54
CA VAL A 231 -16.83 9.85 17.43
C VAL A 231 -15.73 10.09 16.40
N VAL A 232 -14.49 9.73 16.74
CA VAL A 232 -13.37 9.73 15.79
C VAL A 232 -13.05 8.30 15.40
N VAL A 233 -13.09 8.02 14.10
CA VAL A 233 -12.68 6.74 13.52
C VAL A 233 -11.23 6.86 13.07
N ALA A 234 -10.33 6.17 13.78
CA ALA A 234 -8.93 6.05 13.41
C ALA A 234 -8.72 4.75 12.60
N ALA A 235 -8.35 4.87 11.33
CA ALA A 235 -8.36 3.78 10.38
C ALA A 235 -6.99 3.56 9.70
N HIS A 236 -6.25 2.55 10.17
CA HIS A 236 -4.94 2.16 9.63
C HIS A 236 -5.07 1.27 8.40
N SER A 237 -4.29 1.50 7.34
CA SER A 237 -4.11 0.52 6.26
C SER A 237 -5.44 0.05 5.65
N GLN A 238 -5.68 -1.26 5.59
CA GLN A 238 -6.96 -1.84 5.17
C GLN A 238 -8.16 -1.41 6.01
N GLY A 239 -7.95 -1.02 7.27
CA GLY A 239 -8.97 -0.37 8.10
C GLY A 239 -9.53 0.90 7.48
N SER A 240 -8.76 1.63 6.66
CA SER A 240 -9.27 2.78 5.90
C SER A 240 -10.35 2.38 4.90
N LEU A 241 -10.27 1.19 4.27
CA LEU A 241 -11.29 0.68 3.36
C LEU A 241 -12.55 0.24 4.12
N ILE A 242 -12.38 -0.42 5.28
CA ILE A 242 -13.49 -0.79 6.16
C ILE A 242 -14.22 0.45 6.66
N ALA A 243 -13.47 1.47 7.11
CA ALA A 243 -14.02 2.74 7.56
C ALA A 243 -14.75 3.46 6.43
N LEU A 244 -14.16 3.56 5.23
CA LEU A 244 -14.83 4.11 4.06
C LEU A 244 -16.18 3.42 3.83
N ALA A 245 -16.20 2.10 3.74
CA ALA A 245 -17.42 1.33 3.51
C ALA A 245 -18.47 1.52 4.62
N ALA A 246 -18.08 1.52 5.89
CA ALA A 246 -19.01 1.71 7.00
C ALA A 246 -19.61 3.11 7.04
N LEU A 247 -18.79 4.15 6.78
CA LEU A 247 -19.25 5.54 6.80
C LEU A 247 -20.18 5.87 5.62
N LEU A 248 -20.06 5.18 4.48
CA LEU A 248 -21.01 5.31 3.38
C LEU A 248 -22.43 4.88 3.79
N TRP A 249 -22.57 3.98 4.76
CA TRP A 249 -23.86 3.44 5.22
C TRP A 249 -24.46 4.21 6.40
N LEU A 250 -23.68 5.03 7.10
CA LEU A 250 -24.22 5.85 8.19
C LEU A 250 -25.22 6.87 7.67
N PRO A 251 -26.33 7.13 8.38
CA PRO A 251 -27.26 8.19 8.03
C PRO A 251 -26.63 9.59 8.23
N PRO A 252 -27.13 10.64 7.55
CA PRO A 252 -26.54 11.98 7.59
C PRO A 252 -26.32 12.54 9.00
N GLU A 253 -27.28 12.34 9.91
CA GLU A 253 -27.24 12.89 11.27
C GLU A 253 -26.10 12.27 12.11
N GLN A 254 -25.70 11.04 11.79
CA GLN A 254 -24.56 10.39 12.41
C GLN A 254 -23.24 10.83 11.78
N ARG A 255 -23.20 10.97 10.44
CA ARG A 255 -21.99 11.47 9.73
C ARG A 255 -21.59 12.87 10.20
N ASP A 256 -22.56 13.71 10.54
CA ASP A 256 -22.32 15.04 11.10
C ASP A 256 -21.60 15.05 12.45
N ARG A 257 -21.57 13.90 13.13
CA ARG A 257 -20.93 13.70 14.44
C ARG A 257 -19.67 12.86 14.36
N VAL A 258 -19.21 12.49 13.15
CA VAL A 258 -18.05 11.62 12.94
C VAL A 258 -16.88 12.39 12.32
N GLY A 259 -15.70 12.17 12.89
CA GLY A 259 -14.41 12.53 12.28
C GLY A 259 -13.66 11.27 11.83
N LEU A 260 -12.87 11.38 10.75
CA LEU A 260 -12.11 10.26 10.19
C LEU A 260 -10.61 10.60 10.13
N VAL A 261 -9.78 9.80 10.78
CA VAL A 261 -8.32 9.84 10.62
C VAL A 261 -7.88 8.57 9.91
N THR A 262 -7.49 8.67 8.64
CA THR A 262 -6.87 7.55 7.92
C THR A 262 -5.36 7.68 7.99
N PHE A 263 -4.64 6.56 8.08
CA PHE A 263 -3.18 6.60 8.15
C PHE A 263 -2.57 5.32 7.61
N GLY A 264 -1.42 5.42 6.96
CA GLY A 264 -0.92 4.31 6.14
C GLY A 264 -2.00 3.84 5.15
N SER A 265 -2.80 4.76 4.61
CA SER A 265 -3.97 4.39 3.82
C SER A 265 -3.64 3.94 2.39
N GLN A 266 -4.24 2.81 2.00
CA GLN A 266 -4.15 2.25 0.64
C GLN A 266 -5.27 2.72 -0.28
N LEU A 267 -6.20 3.55 0.23
CA LEU A 267 -7.43 3.99 -0.46
C LEU A 267 -7.18 4.54 -1.84
N ARG A 268 -6.07 5.25 -2.07
CA ARG A 268 -5.74 5.80 -3.38
C ARG A 268 -4.63 5.04 -4.11
N VAL A 269 -3.73 4.38 -3.37
CA VAL A 269 -2.55 3.72 -3.95
C VAL A 269 -2.88 2.35 -4.52
N ALA A 270 -3.81 1.59 -3.93
CA ALA A 270 -4.10 0.22 -4.38
C ALA A 270 -5.51 0.08 -4.95
N PHE A 271 -6.52 0.40 -4.15
CA PHE A 271 -7.89 0.00 -4.42
C PHE A 271 -8.53 0.58 -5.69
N PRO A 272 -8.30 1.83 -6.12
CA PRO A 272 -8.91 2.36 -7.35
C PRO A 272 -8.40 1.68 -8.61
N ARG A 273 -7.20 1.08 -8.57
CA ARG A 273 -6.63 0.34 -9.71
C ARG A 273 -7.27 -1.03 -9.87
N ALA A 274 -7.60 -1.69 -8.75
CA ALA A 274 -8.19 -3.02 -8.75
C ALA A 274 -9.73 -3.00 -8.75
N PHE A 275 -10.33 -2.00 -8.11
CA PHE A 275 -11.77 -1.90 -7.84
C PHE A 275 -12.32 -0.47 -8.09
N PRO A 276 -12.10 0.10 -9.29
CA PRO A 276 -12.48 1.50 -9.60
C PRO A 276 -13.97 1.80 -9.46
N ALA A 277 -14.83 0.78 -9.59
CA ALA A 277 -16.28 0.94 -9.44
C ALA A 277 -16.69 1.27 -7.99
N TYR A 278 -15.95 0.76 -7.00
CA TYR A 278 -16.28 0.92 -5.58
C TYR A 278 -15.43 1.98 -4.89
N VAL A 279 -14.17 2.10 -5.29
CA VAL A 279 -13.19 2.97 -4.64
C VAL A 279 -12.64 3.93 -5.69
N ASN A 280 -13.13 5.17 -5.67
CA ASN A 280 -12.79 6.18 -6.65
C ASN A 280 -12.83 7.59 -6.07
N PHE A 281 -12.33 8.52 -6.86
CA PHE A 281 -12.22 9.91 -6.47
C PHE A 281 -13.58 10.55 -6.08
N PRO A 282 -14.67 10.42 -6.87
CA PRO A 282 -15.99 10.96 -6.48
C PRO A 282 -16.49 10.47 -5.12
N VAL A 283 -16.25 9.20 -4.79
CA VAL A 283 -16.61 8.65 -3.47
C VAL A 283 -15.83 9.31 -2.34
N PHE A 284 -14.52 9.57 -2.54
CA PHE A 284 -13.70 10.27 -1.54
C PHE A 284 -14.16 11.71 -1.33
N GLU A 285 -14.42 12.43 -2.42
CA GLU A 285 -14.90 13.81 -2.34
C GLU A 285 -16.26 13.88 -1.66
N TRP A 286 -17.19 13.01 -2.05
CA TRP A 286 -18.50 12.94 -1.44
C TRP A 286 -18.37 12.70 0.06
N LEU A 287 -17.60 11.68 0.48
CA LEU A 287 -17.47 11.39 1.91
C LEU A 287 -16.78 12.54 2.65
N PHE A 288 -15.74 13.16 2.08
CA PHE A 288 -15.07 14.32 2.66
C PHE A 288 -16.06 15.46 2.94
N LEU A 289 -16.96 15.75 1.99
CA LEU A 289 -18.02 16.75 2.14
C LEU A 289 -19.09 16.32 3.16
N GLN A 290 -19.51 15.05 3.15
CA GLN A 290 -20.49 14.51 4.11
C GLN A 290 -19.98 14.47 5.55
N LEU A 291 -18.67 14.44 5.75
CA LEU A 291 -18.05 14.57 7.06
C LEU A 291 -17.80 16.04 7.45
N GLY A 292 -18.25 17.01 6.65
CA GLY A 292 -18.01 18.44 6.91
C GLY A 292 -16.53 18.82 6.86
N GLY A 293 -15.72 18.11 6.06
CA GLY A 293 -14.27 18.29 5.99
C GLY A 293 -13.49 17.66 7.15
N ARG A 294 -14.14 16.94 8.08
CA ARG A 294 -13.52 16.25 9.23
C ARG A 294 -12.90 14.91 8.82
N TRP A 295 -12.08 14.92 7.78
CA TRP A 295 -11.27 13.77 7.40
C TRP A 295 -9.83 14.23 7.18
N VAL A 296 -8.91 13.70 7.99
CA VAL A 296 -7.47 13.87 7.83
C VAL A 296 -6.82 12.54 7.42
N ASN A 297 -5.92 12.57 6.44
CA ASN A 297 -5.07 11.42 6.12
C ASN A 297 -3.61 11.70 6.51
N LEU A 298 -2.95 10.71 7.11
CA LEU A 298 -1.53 10.77 7.47
C LEU A 298 -0.74 9.76 6.63
N TYR A 299 0.34 10.21 6.00
CA TYR A 299 1.22 9.33 5.23
C TYR A 299 2.69 9.69 5.39
N ARG A 300 3.56 8.75 5.01
CA ARG A 300 5.02 8.92 5.00
C ARG A 300 5.54 8.59 3.61
N ASP A 301 6.59 9.28 3.17
CA ASP A 301 7.22 9.01 1.88
C ASP A 301 8.04 7.71 1.87
N THR A 302 8.34 7.16 3.05
CA THR A 302 9.00 5.87 3.29
C THR A 302 8.03 4.69 3.34
N ASP A 303 6.72 4.92 3.29
CA ASP A 303 5.71 3.85 3.31
C ASP A 303 5.64 3.15 1.95
N ALA A 304 5.96 1.85 1.91
CA ALA A 304 6.03 1.08 0.66
C ALA A 304 4.69 0.56 0.14
N ILE A 305 3.58 0.72 0.87
CA ILE A 305 2.28 0.20 0.45
C ILE A 305 1.13 1.22 0.53
N ALA A 306 1.32 2.33 1.23
CA ALA A 306 0.31 3.38 1.37
C ALA A 306 0.76 4.73 0.80
N GLY A 307 -0.10 5.75 0.87
CA GLY A 307 0.24 7.09 0.41
C GLY A 307 -0.88 8.11 0.60
N PRO A 308 -0.80 9.25 -0.11
CA PRO A 308 -1.79 10.31 0.01
C PRO A 308 -3.13 9.90 -0.60
N VAL A 309 -4.22 10.27 0.07
CA VAL A 309 -5.61 9.98 -0.33
C VAL A 309 -6.31 11.26 -0.80
N LEU A 310 -6.17 12.36 -0.05
CA LEU A 310 -6.92 13.61 -0.24
C LEU A 310 -6.12 14.69 -0.99
N SER A 311 -4.91 14.39 -1.42
CA SER A 311 -4.07 15.30 -2.22
C SER A 311 -3.18 14.55 -3.20
N TRP A 312 -2.65 15.23 -4.23
CA TRP A 312 -1.84 14.60 -5.27
C TRP A 312 -0.90 15.55 -6.00
N GLY A 313 -0.07 14.98 -6.88
CA GLY A 313 0.86 15.75 -7.70
C GLY A 313 1.91 16.48 -6.86
N HIS A 314 2.28 15.91 -5.71
CA HIS A 314 3.30 16.46 -4.81
C HIS A 314 4.60 16.68 -5.56
N SER A 315 5.07 17.93 -5.56
CA SER A 315 6.45 18.22 -5.97
C SER A 315 7.43 17.64 -4.94
N PRO A 316 8.64 17.27 -5.37
CA PRO A 316 9.69 16.89 -4.45
C PRO A 316 10.04 18.03 -3.50
N ASP A 317 10.42 17.69 -2.27
CA ASP A 317 11.07 18.66 -1.38
C ASP A 317 12.40 19.09 -2.00
N SER A 318 12.67 20.39 -2.00
CA SER A 318 13.91 20.96 -2.53
C SER A 318 14.34 22.16 -1.68
N ILE A 319 15.65 22.38 -1.55
CA ILE A 319 16.17 23.48 -0.76
C ILE A 319 15.84 24.80 -1.48
N GLY A 320 15.20 25.72 -0.77
CA GLY A 320 14.86 27.05 -1.31
C GLY A 320 13.58 27.13 -2.12
N ALA A 321 12.83 26.03 -2.28
CA ALA A 321 11.51 26.06 -2.91
C ALA A 321 10.48 25.29 -2.07
N GLN A 322 9.29 25.88 -1.96
CA GLN A 322 8.20 25.27 -1.20
C GLN A 322 7.58 24.12 -2.01
N ALA A 323 7.38 22.97 -1.36
CA ALA A 323 6.65 21.86 -1.97
C ALA A 323 5.21 22.27 -2.29
N GLN A 324 4.61 21.66 -3.32
CA GLN A 324 3.27 21.99 -3.79
C GLN A 324 2.50 20.74 -4.15
N SER A 325 1.19 20.75 -3.92
CA SER A 325 0.28 19.69 -4.36
C SER A 325 -1.15 20.16 -4.63
N TYR A 326 -1.90 19.35 -5.37
CA TYR A 326 -3.34 19.50 -5.59
C TYR A 326 -4.12 18.97 -4.38
N ARG A 327 -5.33 19.50 -4.14
CA ARG A 327 -6.19 19.12 -3.01
C ARG A 327 -7.49 18.51 -3.53
N ILE A 328 -8.16 17.69 -2.72
CA ILE A 328 -9.43 17.05 -3.08
C ILE A 328 -10.49 18.04 -3.58
N LEU A 329 -10.61 19.23 -2.97
CA LEU A 329 -11.54 20.28 -3.39
C LEU A 329 -10.93 21.35 -4.31
N GLN A 330 -9.61 21.34 -4.55
CA GLN A 330 -8.89 22.35 -5.33
C GLN A 330 -7.99 21.65 -6.36
N ARG A 331 -8.57 21.39 -7.54
CA ARG A 331 -7.98 20.49 -8.55
C ARG A 331 -7.24 21.21 -9.66
N ASP A 332 -7.60 22.46 -9.90
CA ASP A 332 -7.19 23.18 -11.11
C ASP A 332 -5.77 23.73 -10.98
N MET A 333 -5.30 23.93 -9.75
CA MET A 333 -3.96 24.43 -9.48
C MET A 333 -3.31 23.76 -8.27
N ARG A 334 -1.98 23.80 -8.23
CA ARG A 334 -1.21 23.34 -7.08
C ARG A 334 -1.14 24.44 -6.03
N HIS A 335 -1.19 24.04 -4.77
CA HIS A 335 -1.06 24.93 -3.62
C HIS A 335 0.24 24.60 -2.91
N ASN A 336 0.86 25.62 -2.34
CA ASN A 336 2.02 25.45 -1.47
C ASN A 336 1.65 24.59 -0.26
N ASP A 337 2.53 23.63 0.06
CA ASP A 337 2.42 22.78 1.24
C ASP A 337 3.04 23.54 2.42
N GLU A 338 2.26 23.71 3.49
CA GLU A 338 2.74 24.41 4.68
C GLU A 338 3.63 23.46 5.49
N ILE A 339 4.76 23.97 6.00
CA ILE A 339 5.70 23.18 6.80
C ILE A 339 5.48 23.55 8.26
N HIS A 340 5.11 22.58 9.08
CA HIS A 340 4.99 22.81 10.52
C HIS A 340 6.38 23.10 11.12
N PRO A 341 6.55 24.23 11.82
CA PRO A 341 7.88 24.73 12.19
C PRO A 341 8.64 23.82 13.17
N ARG A 342 7.93 22.99 13.95
CA ARG A 342 8.53 22.11 14.97
C ARG A 342 8.86 20.71 14.46
N THR A 343 7.90 20.07 13.81
CA THR A 343 7.98 18.66 13.42
C THR A 343 8.38 18.48 11.96
N GLY A 344 8.29 19.54 11.16
CA GLY A 344 8.51 19.47 9.72
C GLY A 344 7.44 18.69 8.97
N ARG A 345 6.28 18.39 9.57
CA ARG A 345 5.15 17.81 8.81
C ARG A 345 4.73 18.76 7.69
N ARG A 346 4.28 18.22 6.56
CA ARG A 346 3.78 19.02 5.44
C ARG A 346 2.29 18.93 5.46
N ILE A 347 1.64 20.08 5.61
CA ILE A 347 0.19 20.21 5.64
C ILE A 347 -0.25 20.49 4.21
N CYS A 348 -0.82 19.45 3.62
CA CYS A 348 -1.27 19.40 2.25
C CYS A 348 -2.81 19.55 2.18
N GLY A 349 -3.35 20.54 2.89
CA GLY A 349 -4.78 20.64 3.20
C GLY A 349 -5.20 19.60 4.25
N PRO A 350 -6.23 18.76 4.03
CA PRO A 350 -6.61 17.67 4.93
C PRO A 350 -5.65 16.47 4.89
N GLU A 351 -4.52 16.58 4.19
CA GLU A 351 -3.54 15.52 4.06
C GLU A 351 -2.25 15.94 4.77
N TRP A 352 -1.70 15.13 5.67
CA TRP A 352 -0.44 15.44 6.35
C TRP A 352 0.64 14.43 5.97
N ARG A 353 1.72 14.93 5.38
CA ARG A 353 2.93 14.14 5.13
C ARG A 353 3.85 14.25 6.34
N LEU A 354 3.95 13.18 7.10
CA LEU A 354 4.84 13.05 8.26
C LEU A 354 6.26 12.76 7.79
N LEU A 355 7.24 13.27 8.54
CA LEU A 355 8.64 12.88 8.39
C LEU A 355 8.89 11.52 9.04
N ASP A 356 9.80 10.74 8.48
CA ASP A 356 10.14 9.41 8.98
C ASP A 356 11.64 9.14 8.82
N PRO A 357 12.41 9.01 9.91
CA PRO A 357 11.94 9.04 11.30
C PRO A 357 11.48 10.44 11.74
N THR A 358 10.71 10.51 12.82
CA THR A 358 10.33 11.78 13.46
C THR A 358 11.60 12.50 13.93
N PRO A 359 11.84 13.78 13.54
CA PRO A 359 12.99 14.55 14.01
C PRO A 359 13.01 14.70 15.53
N TYR A 360 14.20 14.90 16.11
CA TYR A 360 14.35 15.12 17.54
C TYR A 360 13.75 16.47 17.97
N ASP A 361 12.86 16.44 18.95
CA ASP A 361 12.31 17.61 19.65
C ASP A 361 12.88 17.64 21.08
N GLU A 362 13.73 18.64 21.35
CA GLU A 362 14.38 18.84 22.65
C GLU A 362 13.39 18.99 23.81
N GLN A 363 12.19 19.53 23.57
CA GLN A 363 11.18 19.74 24.62
C GLN A 363 10.41 18.46 24.95
N LEU A 364 10.21 17.59 23.95
CA LEU A 364 9.52 16.32 24.15
C LEU A 364 10.49 15.21 24.59
N GLN A 365 11.81 15.44 24.50
CA GLN A 365 12.86 14.42 24.63
C GLN A 365 12.62 13.20 23.70
N GLU A 366 11.82 13.37 22.67
CA GLU A 366 11.53 12.37 21.66
C GLU A 366 12.36 12.66 20.42
N GLY A 367 12.91 11.64 19.78
CA GLY A 367 13.53 11.83 18.47
C GLY A 367 13.78 10.56 17.69
N ALA A 368 14.58 10.71 16.64
CA ALA A 368 14.96 9.69 15.67
C ALA A 368 15.85 8.59 16.26
N VAL A 369 15.45 7.96 17.38
CA VAL A 369 16.33 7.10 18.17
C VAL A 369 16.25 5.62 17.76
N ALA A 370 15.22 5.18 17.03
CA ALA A 370 15.01 3.73 16.83
C ALA A 370 15.00 3.24 15.37
N THR A 371 14.15 3.78 14.48
CA THR A 371 13.93 3.18 13.15
C THR A 371 13.15 4.08 12.19
N VAL A 372 13.31 3.87 10.87
CA VAL A 372 12.31 4.25 9.86
C VAL A 372 11.07 3.38 10.12
N ARG A 373 9.95 4.00 10.44
CA ARG A 373 8.71 3.31 10.84
C ARG A 373 7.89 2.84 9.63
N GLY A 374 8.04 3.50 8.49
CA GLY A 374 7.30 3.21 7.26
C GLY A 374 5.80 3.14 7.51
N HIS A 375 5.23 1.96 7.29
CA HIS A 375 3.78 1.71 7.38
C HIS A 375 3.22 1.54 8.80
N SER A 376 4.04 1.52 9.85
CA SER A 376 3.60 1.20 11.23
C SER A 376 3.79 2.39 12.18
N CYS A 377 3.28 2.30 13.41
CA CYS A 377 3.59 3.27 14.48
C CYS A 377 3.26 4.73 14.10
N TYR A 378 2.08 4.97 13.52
CA TYR A 378 1.55 6.31 13.32
C TYR A 378 1.05 6.95 14.62
N PRO A 379 0.41 6.22 15.56
CA PRO A 379 0.02 6.79 16.84
C PRO A 379 1.18 7.25 17.74
N ASP A 380 2.37 6.69 17.50
CA ASP A 380 3.60 7.07 18.21
C ASP A 380 4.26 8.33 17.62
N ASP A 381 3.62 9.00 16.66
CA ASP A 381 4.07 10.25 16.08
C ASP A 381 3.54 11.43 16.92
N PRO A 382 4.35 12.46 17.24
CA PRO A 382 3.91 13.60 18.03
C PRO A 382 2.75 14.38 17.40
N GLU A 383 2.51 14.21 16.09
CA GLU A 383 1.39 14.84 15.39
C GLU A 383 0.06 14.09 15.54
N TRP A 384 0.07 12.91 16.16
CA TRP A 384 -1.13 12.09 16.33
C TRP A 384 -2.25 12.80 17.12
N PRO A 385 -1.99 13.44 18.29
CA PRO A 385 -3.03 14.17 19.01
C PRO A 385 -3.62 15.33 18.20
N ALA A 386 -2.78 16.05 17.46
CA ALA A 386 -3.23 17.14 16.59
C ALA A 386 -4.12 16.62 15.45
N ALA A 387 -3.80 15.45 14.88
CA ALA A 387 -4.60 14.83 13.83
C ALA A 387 -5.99 14.43 14.35
N LEU A 388 -6.06 13.88 15.56
CA LEU A 388 -7.34 13.58 16.22
C LEU A 388 -8.14 14.85 16.48
N GLN A 389 -7.49 15.93 16.95
CA GLN A 389 -8.16 17.20 17.22
C GLN A 389 -8.70 17.86 15.94
N ALA A 390 -7.97 17.75 14.83
CA ALA A 390 -8.34 18.36 13.54
C ALA A 390 -9.64 17.81 12.94
N VAL A 391 -10.09 16.63 13.38
CA VAL A 391 -11.34 16.01 12.92
C VAL A 391 -12.48 16.15 13.91
N PHE A 392 -12.29 16.85 15.03
CA PHE A 392 -13.41 17.32 15.83
C PHE A 392 -14.02 18.57 15.17
N PRO A 393 -15.36 18.76 15.28
CA PRO A 393 -15.92 20.06 14.92
C PRO A 393 -15.27 21.16 15.76
N PRO A 394 -15.09 22.36 15.19
CA PRO A 394 -14.63 23.50 15.96
C PRO A 394 -15.52 23.61 17.19
N ALA A 395 -14.94 23.83 18.38
CA ALA A 395 -15.73 24.22 19.52
C ALA A 395 -16.54 25.44 19.07
N HIS A 396 -17.86 25.32 18.96
CA HIS A 396 -18.70 26.48 18.78
C HIS A 396 -18.24 27.46 19.86
N ALA A 397 -17.77 28.64 19.44
CA ALA A 397 -17.66 29.78 20.32
C ALA A 397 -18.98 29.80 21.08
N ALA A 398 -18.90 29.62 22.40
CA ALA A 398 -20.06 29.61 23.26
C ALA A 398 -20.87 30.85 22.87
N SER A 399 -21.99 30.63 22.18
CA SER A 399 -22.98 31.67 21.96
C SER A 399 -23.30 32.17 23.36
N GLY A 400 -22.92 33.42 23.61
CA GLY A 400 -23.00 34.10 24.89
C GLY A 400 -24.42 34.09 25.47
N PRO A 401 -24.54 34.57 26.71
CA PRO A 401 -25.62 34.25 27.61
C PRO A 401 -26.98 34.63 27.04
N THR A 402 -27.94 33.74 27.29
CA THR A 402 -29.36 34.05 27.35
C THR A 402 -29.52 35.17 28.38
N GLU A 403 -29.60 36.43 27.93
CA GLU A 403 -30.15 37.49 28.76
C GLU A 403 -31.67 37.51 28.59
N LEU A 404 -32.32 37.21 29.72
CA LEU A 404 -33.70 37.54 30.01
C LEU A 404 -33.89 39.05 29.94
N GLY A 405 -34.91 39.48 29.19
CA GLY A 405 -35.48 40.82 29.20
C GLY A 405 -36.91 40.74 28.68
#